data_AF-A0A4Q3LRK7-F1
#
_entry.id   AF-A0A4Q3LRK7-F1
#
_cell.length_a   1.000
_cell.length_b   1.000
_cell.length_c   1.000
_cell.angle_alpha   90.00
_cell.angle_beta   90.00
_cell.angle_gamma   90.00
#
_symmetry.space_group_name_H-M   'P 1'
#
loop_
_entity.id
_entity.type
_entity.pdbx_description
1 polymer ?
#
loop_
_entity_poly.entity_id
_entity_poly.type
_entity_poly.pdbx_seq_one_letter_code
_entity_poly.pdbx_strand_id
1 'polypeptide(L)' 'MYNAAGTQILTLTGLRFDANLGILAHEKTSPQPIQVDAELNLGAQPLAPRDDDILHVLDYRKV' A
#
# COMPACT_ATOMS: atom_id res chain seq x y z
N MET A 1 -18.16 10.94 -25.29
CA MET A 1 -18.21 10.67 -23.85
C MET A 1 -16.81 10.87 -23.30
N TYR A 2 -16.57 11.93 -22.53
CA TYR A 2 -15.27 12.16 -21.89
C TYR A 2 -15.26 11.42 -20.56
N ASN A 3 -14.53 10.30 -20.49
CA ASN A 3 -14.23 9.68 -19.20
C ASN A 3 -13.24 10.58 -18.47
N ALA A 4 -13.71 11.29 -17.46
CA ALA A 4 -12.82 12.07 -16.60
C ALA A 4 -11.88 11.10 -15.86
N ALA A 5 -10.58 11.34 -15.95
CA ALA A 5 -9.55 10.56 -15.26
C ALA A 5 -8.91 11.41 -14.16
N GLY A 6 -8.59 10.80 -13.03
CA GLY A 6 -7.94 11.45 -11.89
C GLY A 6 -6.86 10.55 -11.29
N THR A 7 -5.91 11.15 -10.59
CA THR A 7 -4.83 10.39 -9.96
C THR A 7 -5.37 9.67 -8.72
N GLN A 8 -5.17 8.35 -8.66
CA GLN A 8 -5.49 7.57 -7.46
C GLN A 8 -4.20 7.22 -6.71
N ILE A 9 -4.18 7.55 -5.42
CA ILE A 9 -3.08 7.25 -4.52
C ILE A 9 -3.66 6.45 -3.36
N LEU A 10 -3.10 5.26 -3.13
CA LEU A 10 -3.43 4.44 -1.96
C LEU A 10 -2.34 4.66 -0.91
N THR A 11 -2.73 5.18 0.25
CA THR A 11 -1.82 5.36 1.38
C THR A 11 -2.10 4.28 2.42
N LEU A 12 -1.07 3.48 2.72
CA LEU A 12 -1.06 2.48 3.78
C LEU A 12 -0.27 3.06 4.95
N THR A 13 -0.93 3.30 6.07
CA THR A 13 -0.28 3.88 7.27
C THR A 13 -0.31 2.90 8.43
N GLY A 14 0.74 2.93 9.25
CA GLY A 14 0.81 2.17 10.50
C GLY A 14 0.97 0.66 10.30
N LEU A 15 1.56 0.20 9.20
CA LEU A 15 1.83 -1.22 8.99
C LEU A 15 2.90 -1.68 9.98
N ARG A 16 2.59 -2.67 10.81
CA ARG A 16 3.50 -3.19 11.84
C ARG A 16 4.14 -4.49 11.36
N PHE A 17 5.47 -4.52 11.34
CA PHE A 17 6.25 -5.70 10.98
C PHE A 17 7.27 -6.00 12.07
N ASP A 18 7.55 -7.28 12.31
CA ASP A 18 8.71 -7.68 13.09
C ASP A 18 9.89 -7.90 12.15
N ALA A 19 10.97 -7.13 12.33
CA ALA A 19 12.13 -7.17 11.46
C ALA A 19 13.43 -7.15 12.27
N ASN A 20 14.44 -7.88 11.79
CA ASN A 20 15.78 -7.88 12.39
C ASN A 20 16.56 -6.70 11.81
N LEU A 21 16.63 -5.59 12.54
CA LEU A 21 17.25 -4.34 12.10
C LEU A 21 18.29 -3.88 13.10
N GLY A 22 19.50 -3.64 12.63
CA GLY A 22 20.58 -3.08 13.44
C GLY A 22 21.96 -3.57 13.04
N ILE A 23 22.97 -3.03 13.73
CA ILE A 23 24.38 -3.31 13.46
C ILE A 23 24.99 -4.30 14.46
N LEU A 24 24.37 -4.44 15.63
CA LEU A 24 24.80 -5.33 16.70
C LEU A 24 24.37 -6.77 16.40
N ALA A 25 25.15 -7.75 16.89
CA ALA A 25 24.91 -9.17 16.60
C ALA A 25 23.53 -9.66 17.11
N HIS A 26 23.03 -9.11 18.21
CA HIS A 26 21.71 -9.45 18.76
C HIS A 26 20.56 -8.80 17.98
N GLU A 27 20.78 -7.65 17.33
CA GLU A 27 19.78 -6.99 16.48
C GLU A 27 19.53 -7.75 15.17
N LYS A 28 20.52 -8.51 14.70
CA LYS A 28 20.39 -9.38 13.51
C LYS A 28 19.60 -10.66 13.78
N THR A 29 19.41 -11.03 15.05
CA THR A 29 18.81 -12.31 15.47
C THR A 29 17.57 -12.13 16.34
N SER A 30 17.32 -10.94 16.88
CA SER A 30 16.13 -10.59 17.64
C SER A 30 15.23 -9.67 16.79
N PRO A 31 14.05 -10.14 16.35
CA PRO A 31 13.08 -9.31 15.66
C PRO A 31 12.65 -8.13 16.53
N GLN A 32 12.55 -6.97 15.91
CA GLN A 32 12.08 -5.73 16.53
C GLN A 32 10.85 -5.23 15.77
N PRO A 33 9.82 -4.72 16.47
CA PRO A 33 8.64 -4.17 15.82
C PRO A 33 8.99 -2.85 15.14
N ILE A 34 8.72 -2.77 13.84
CA ILE A 34 8.83 -1.56 13.04
C ILE A 34 7.46 -1.13 12.54
N GLN A 35 7.30 0.17 12.37
CA GLN A 35 6.15 0.77 11.73
C GLN A 35 6.57 1.29 10.35
N VAL A 36 5.83 0.89 9.32
CA VAL A 36 6.07 1.26 7.94
C VAL A 36 4.82 1.97 7.43
N ASP A 37 5.05 3.12 6.80
CA ASP A 37 4.06 3.79 5.99
C ASP A 37 4.47 3.62 4.52
N ALA A 38 3.51 3.30 3.65
CA ALA A 38 3.72 3.10 2.23
C ALA A 38 2.69 3.87 1.42
N GLU A 39 3.12 4.49 0.34
CA GLU A 39 2.25 5.14 -0.62
C GLU A 39 2.37 4.43 -1.97
N LEU A 40 1.24 3.98 -2.51
CA LEU A 40 1.15 3.39 -3.83
C LEU A 40 0.42 4.35 -4.77
N ASN A 41 1.17 4.94 -5.70
CA ASN A 41 0.61 5.81 -6.73
C ASN A 41 0.16 4.97 -7.94
N LEU A 42 -1.14 4.96 -8.22
CA LEU A 42 -1.77 4.16 -9.27
C LEU A 42 -1.94 4.95 -10.58
N GLY A 43 -1.41 6.17 -10.65
CA GLY A 43 -1.50 7.03 -11.83
C GLY A 43 -2.92 7.50 -12.14
N ALA A 44 -3.14 7.92 -13.39
CA ALA A 44 -4.44 8.41 -13.85
C ALA A 44 -5.42 7.25 -14.04
N GLN A 45 -6.43 7.19 -13.20
CA GLN A 45 -7.51 6.21 -13.24
C GLN A 45 -8.83 6.86 -13.64
N PRO A 46 -9.75 6.13 -14.31
CA PRO A 46 -11.09 6.63 -14.57
C PRO A 46 -11.80 7.00 -13.26
N LEU A 47 -12.43 8.17 -13.20
CA LEU A 47 -13.16 8.64 -12.02
C LEU A 47 -14.49 7.90 -11.80
N ALA A 48 -15.03 7.31 -12.86
CA ALA A 48 -16.18 6.41 -12.77
C ALA A 48 -15.67 4.97 -12.85
N PRO A 49 -16.02 4.09 -11.89
CA PRO A 49 -15.83 2.67 -12.07
C PRO A 49 -16.56 2.25 -13.35
N ARG A 50 -15.89 1.45 -14.18
CA ARG A 50 -16.47 1.01 -15.46
C ARG A 50 -17.73 0.17 -15.22
N ASP A 51 -17.78 -0.54 -14.09
CA ASP A 51 -18.90 -1.34 -13.58
C ASP A 51 -18.86 -1.34 -12.02
N ASP A 52 -20.01 -1.44 -11.34
CA ASP A 52 -20.16 -1.48 -9.86
C ASP A 52 -19.65 -2.81 -9.24
N ASP A 53 -18.53 -3.34 -9.74
CA ASP A 53 -18.00 -4.64 -9.36
C ASP A 53 -16.74 -4.47 -8.48
N ILE A 54 -16.80 -5.00 -7.25
CA ILE A 54 -15.72 -4.89 -6.25
C ILE A 54 -14.41 -5.56 -6.71
N LEU A 55 -14.47 -6.42 -7.73
CA LEU A 55 -13.31 -7.03 -8.37
C LEU A 55 -12.49 -6.06 -9.22
N HIS A 56 -13.05 -4.91 -9.59
CA HIS A 56 -12.34 -3.80 -10.26
C HIS A 56 -11.85 -2.73 -9.27
N VAL A 57 -12.16 -2.89 -7.98
CA VAL A 57 -11.60 -2.08 -6.90
C VAL A 57 -10.32 -2.76 -6.40
N LEU A 58 -9.25 -1.99 -6.26
CA LEU A 58 -7.93 -2.49 -5.88
C LEU A 58 -7.98 -3.17 -4.50
N ASP A 59 -7.60 -4.45 -4.43
CA ASP A 59 -7.52 -5.19 -3.17
C ASP A 59 -6.25 -4.80 -2.39
N TYR A 60 -6.40 -3.83 -1.49
CA TYR A 60 -5.33 -3.37 -0.59
C TYR A 60 -4.83 -4.45 0.38
N ARG A 61 -5.41 -5.66 0.39
CA ARG A 61 -5.00 -6.81 1.21
C ARG A 61 -3.94 -7.69 0.55
N LYS A 62 -3.65 -7.50 -0.75
CA LYS A 62 -2.68 -8.31 -1.52
C LYS A 62 -1.35 -7.59 -1.79
N VAL A 63 -1.17 -6.38 -1.28
CA VAL A 63 0.08 -5.61 -1.39
C VAL A 63 1.11 -6.15 -0.40
#